data_AF-A0A2R7YXT8-F1
#
_entry.id   AF-A0A2R7YXT8-F1
#
_cell.length_a   1.000
_cell.length_b   1.000
_cell.length_c   1.000
_cell.angle_alpha   90.00
_cell.angle_beta   90.00
_cell.angle_gamma   90.00
#
_symmetry.space_group_name_H-M   'P 1'
#
loop_
_entity.id
_entity.type
_entity.pdbx_description
1 polymer ?
#
loop_
_entity_poly.entity_id
_entity_poly.type
_entity_poly.pdbx_seq_one_letter_code
_entity_poly.pdbx_strand_id
1 'polypeptide(L)'
;MAKSPASYVETEAKIVSVRFVISLLLIVAGIGWILFYYLSVRPDPDVFPVPKASPKAIADLGLWNYAIGFGALLIGLAISAHPVTPLGRGRGVVIGMLGCFLIGLLWICTFYVFSDDLSKLPVFDDLGQWNLMVGIAFMAVGFTFATRWE
;
A
#
# COMPACT_ATOMS: atom_id res chain seq x y z
N MET A 1 -46.60 35.73 -5.72
CA MET A 1 -46.07 34.58 -4.95
C MET A 1 -44.55 34.65 -4.98
N ALA A 2 -43.93 35.22 -3.95
CA ALA A 2 -42.47 35.34 -3.88
C ALA A 2 -41.87 33.95 -3.56
N LYS A 3 -40.93 33.48 -4.38
CA LYS A 3 -40.17 32.25 -4.11
C LYS A 3 -39.34 32.46 -2.85
N SER A 4 -39.50 31.58 -1.85
CA SER A 4 -38.61 31.53 -0.69
C SER A 4 -37.15 31.37 -1.17
N PRO A 5 -36.20 32.13 -0.60
CA PRO A 5 -34.79 31.89 -0.86
C PRO A 5 -34.41 30.53 -0.28
N ALA A 6 -33.91 29.63 -1.13
CA ALA A 6 -33.38 28.35 -0.70
C ALA A 6 -32.21 28.61 0.26
N SER A 7 -32.36 28.22 1.53
CA SER A 7 -31.26 28.20 2.48
C SER A 7 -30.32 27.06 2.11
N TYR A 8 -29.23 27.37 1.41
CA TYR A 8 -28.15 26.41 1.23
C TYR A 8 -27.45 26.27 2.58
N VAL A 9 -27.75 25.19 3.31
CA VAL A 9 -26.89 24.78 4.41
C VAL A 9 -25.58 24.34 3.76
N GLU A 10 -24.58 25.21 3.73
CA GLU A 10 -23.20 24.81 3.43
C GLU A 10 -22.79 23.80 4.50
N THR A 11 -22.98 22.53 4.17
CA THR A 11 -22.41 21.45 4.97
C THR A 11 -20.93 21.50 4.67
N GLU A 12 -20.13 22.12 5.56
CA GLU A 12 -18.67 22.05 5.47
C GLU A 12 -18.28 20.59 5.26
N ALA A 13 -17.79 20.28 4.06
CA ALA A 13 -17.35 18.93 3.74
C ALA A 13 -16.13 18.65 4.63
N LYS A 14 -16.32 17.84 5.68
CA LYS A 14 -15.24 17.48 6.60
C LYS A 14 -14.15 16.75 5.83
N ILE A 15 -13.06 17.46 5.53
CA ILE A 15 -11.95 16.97 4.70
C ILE A 15 -11.28 15.74 5.34
N VAL A 16 -11.27 15.69 6.67
CA VAL A 16 -10.71 14.58 7.47
C VAL A 16 -11.84 13.68 7.97
N SER A 17 -12.02 12.54 7.30
CA SER A 17 -12.95 11.48 7.72
C SER A 17 -12.24 10.41 8.56
N VAL A 18 -12.98 9.68 9.41
CA VAL A 18 -12.44 8.55 10.19
C VAL A 18 -11.80 7.52 9.25
N ARG A 19 -12.43 7.24 8.11
CA ARG A 19 -11.89 6.36 7.07
C ARG A 19 -10.56 6.85 6.54
N PHE A 20 -10.46 8.13 6.21
CA PHE A 20 -9.21 8.72 5.73
C PHE A 20 -8.08 8.54 6.75
N VAL A 21 -8.36 8.77 8.04
CA VAL A 21 -7.38 8.55 9.11
C VAL A 21 -6.98 7.08 9.21
N ILE A 22 -7.94 6.14 9.21
CA ILE A 22 -7.65 4.70 9.30
C ILE A 22 -6.82 4.24 8.10
N SER A 23 -7.22 4.61 6.88
CA SER A 23 -6.48 4.27 5.66
C SER A 23 -5.05 4.81 5.70
N LEU A 24 -4.88 6.09 6.08
CA LEU A 24 -3.57 6.71 6.15
C LEU A 24 -2.69 6.03 7.21
N LEU A 25 -3.25 5.73 8.38
CA LEU A 25 -2.53 5.03 9.44
C LEU A 25 -2.10 3.64 9.00
N LEU A 26 -2.96 2.86 8.32
CA LEU A 26 -2.62 1.54 7.82
C LEU A 26 -1.52 1.58 6.75
N ILE A 27 -1.59 2.55 5.83
CA ILE A 27 -0.57 2.72 4.78
C ILE A 27 0.77 3.10 5.42
N VAL A 28 0.79 4.11 6.28
CA VAL A 28 2.02 4.57 6.94
C VAL A 28 2.58 3.51 7.87
N ALA A 29 1.74 2.80 8.63
CA ALA A 29 2.18 1.71 9.49
C ALA A 29 2.72 0.53 8.66
N GLY A 30 2.08 0.17 7.55
CA GLY A 30 2.56 -0.88 6.64
C GLY A 30 3.92 -0.55 6.04
N ILE A 31 4.10 0.65 5.51
CA ILE A 31 5.38 1.14 4.98
C ILE A 31 6.43 1.20 6.10
N GLY A 32 6.07 1.78 7.25
CA GLY A 32 6.95 1.87 8.41
C GLY A 32 7.40 0.51 8.91
N TRP A 33 6.52 -0.50 8.89
CA TRP A 33 6.85 -1.87 9.27
C TRP A 33 7.84 -2.52 8.29
N ILE A 34 7.64 -2.35 6.99
CA ILE A 34 8.57 -2.84 5.96
C ILE A 34 9.95 -2.20 6.15
N LEU A 35 10.00 -0.88 6.32
CA LEU A 35 11.24 -0.15 6.52
C LEU A 35 11.94 -0.54 7.83
N PHE A 36 11.19 -0.67 8.92
CA PHE A 36 11.73 -1.11 10.21
C PHE A 36 12.33 -2.51 10.10
N TYR A 37 11.60 -3.45 9.50
CA TYR A 37 12.11 -4.80 9.30
C TYR A 37 13.36 -4.80 8.42
N TYR A 38 13.31 -4.16 7.26
CA TYR A 38 14.40 -4.15 6.28
C TYR A 38 15.66 -3.44 6.80
N LEU A 39 15.53 -2.31 7.50
CA LEU A 39 16.65 -1.48 7.93
C LEU A 39 17.21 -1.83 9.31
N SER A 40 16.41 -2.43 10.19
CA SER A 40 16.78 -2.60 11.62
C SER A 40 16.79 -4.05 12.10
N VAL A 41 15.91 -4.90 11.57
CA VAL A 41 15.74 -6.27 12.09
C VAL A 41 16.38 -7.31 11.18
N ARG A 42 16.37 -7.09 9.86
CA ARG A 42 16.94 -7.99 8.87
C ARG A 42 18.43 -8.24 9.19
N PRO A 43 18.85 -9.50 9.38
CA PRO A 43 20.26 -9.82 9.44
C PRO A 43 20.89 -9.58 8.07
N ASP A 44 21.97 -8.80 8.04
CA ASP A 44 22.69 -8.49 6.81
C ASP A 44 23.32 -9.78 6.23
N PRO A 45 22.92 -10.22 5.02
CA PRO A 45 23.45 -11.43 4.41
C PRO A 45 24.92 -11.29 3.98
N ASP A 46 25.44 -10.07 3.87
CA ASP A 46 26.78 -9.80 3.34
C ASP A 46 27.87 -9.83 4.44
N VAL A 47 27.48 -9.91 5.71
CA VAL A 47 28.41 -9.92 6.86
C VAL A 47 28.53 -11.33 7.45
N PHE A 48 29.75 -11.88 7.42
CA PHE A 48 30.07 -13.17 8.02
C PHE A 48 30.96 -13.03 9.27
N PRO A 49 30.63 -13.68 10.40
CA PRO A 49 29.44 -14.52 10.63
C PRO A 49 28.15 -13.68 10.72
N VAL A 50 27.03 -14.24 10.23
CA VAL A 50 25.73 -13.55 10.19
C VAL A 50 25.38 -12.99 11.58
N PRO A 51 25.24 -11.67 11.73
CA PRO A 51 24.88 -11.07 13.02
C PRO A 51 23.54 -11.63 13.53
N LYS A 52 23.43 -11.85 14.83
CA LYS A 52 22.15 -12.27 15.44
C LYS A 52 21.14 -11.14 15.31
N ALA A 53 20.10 -11.36 14.50
CA ALA A 53 18.99 -10.43 14.36
C ALA A 53 18.26 -10.19 15.69
N SER A 54 17.91 -8.93 15.96
CA SER A 54 17.24 -8.50 17.19
C SER A 54 16.17 -7.44 16.86
N PRO A 55 14.94 -7.55 17.38
CA PRO A 55 14.41 -8.61 18.25
C PRO A 55 14.21 -9.95 17.53
N LYS A 56 14.64 -11.06 18.15
CA LYS A 56 14.58 -12.40 17.54
C LYS A 56 13.16 -12.82 17.14
N ALA A 57 12.15 -12.50 17.96
CA ALA A 57 10.76 -12.84 17.67
C ALA A 57 10.24 -12.21 16.37
N ILE A 58 10.73 -11.02 16.00
CA ILE A 58 10.38 -10.35 14.74
C ILE A 58 11.23 -10.92 13.59
N ALA A 59 12.51 -11.18 13.85
CA ALA A 59 13.40 -11.76 12.85
C ALA A 59 12.97 -13.17 12.39
N ASP A 60 12.52 -14.01 13.32
CA ASP A 60 12.09 -15.39 13.05
C ASP A 60 10.85 -15.46 12.14
N LEU A 61 10.08 -14.38 12.01
CA LEU A 61 8.95 -14.29 11.08
C LEU A 61 9.39 -14.23 9.61
N GLY A 62 10.61 -13.77 9.33
CA GLY A 62 11.16 -13.68 7.98
C GLY A 62 10.23 -12.98 6.99
N LEU A 63 9.86 -13.70 5.92
CA LEU A 63 8.94 -13.24 4.88
C LEU A 63 7.57 -12.78 5.38
N TRP A 64 7.10 -13.29 6.53
CA TRP A 64 5.83 -12.86 7.11
C TRP A 64 5.83 -11.39 7.53
N ASN A 65 6.99 -10.80 7.84
CA ASN A 65 7.08 -9.37 8.10
C ASN A 65 6.69 -8.54 6.87
N TYR A 66 7.13 -8.96 5.70
CA TYR A 66 6.73 -8.33 4.44
C TYR A 66 5.25 -8.56 4.16
N ALA A 67 4.74 -9.77 4.40
CA ALA A 67 3.31 -10.04 4.22
C ALA A 67 2.43 -9.16 5.12
N ILE A 68 2.83 -8.93 6.39
CA ILE A 68 2.13 -8.04 7.31
C ILE A 68 2.21 -6.59 6.84
N GLY A 69 3.40 -6.12 6.45
CA GLY A 69 3.61 -4.74 6.00
C GLY A 69 2.86 -4.42 4.71
N PHE A 70 3.02 -5.25 3.68
CA PHE A 70 2.29 -5.12 2.41
C PHE A 70 0.79 -5.34 2.62
N GLY A 71 0.39 -6.30 3.45
CA GLY A 71 -1.01 -6.54 3.79
C GLY A 71 -1.67 -5.31 4.42
N ALA A 72 -1.04 -4.68 5.41
CA ALA A 72 -1.53 -3.46 6.03
C ALA A 72 -1.65 -2.31 5.01
N LEU A 73 -0.61 -2.13 4.17
CA LEU A 73 -0.62 -1.14 3.09
C LEU A 73 -1.79 -1.35 2.13
N LEU A 74 -1.96 -2.58 1.63
CA LEU A 74 -2.98 -2.94 0.65
C LEU A 74 -4.39 -2.84 1.23
N ILE A 75 -4.59 -3.24 2.49
CA ILE A 75 -5.86 -3.06 3.19
C ILE A 75 -6.16 -1.57 3.38
N GLY A 76 -5.17 -0.76 3.76
CA GLY A 76 -5.32 0.69 3.87
C GLY A 76 -5.77 1.33 2.55
N LEU A 77 -5.17 0.90 1.43
CA LEU A 77 -5.57 1.31 0.09
C LEU A 77 -6.99 0.85 -0.26
N ALA A 78 -7.33 -0.42 -0.03
CA ALA A 78 -8.67 -0.93 -0.31
C ALA A 78 -9.76 -0.21 0.50
N ILE A 79 -9.51 0.12 1.77
CA ILE A 79 -10.44 0.91 2.60
C ILE A 79 -10.58 2.34 2.05
N SER A 80 -9.55 2.88 1.41
CA SER A 80 -9.60 4.23 0.83
C SER A 80 -10.48 4.30 -0.43
N ALA A 81 -10.79 3.16 -1.06
CA ALA A 81 -11.63 3.06 -2.25
C ALA A 81 -13.09 3.46 -1.96
N HIS A 82 -13.40 4.74 -2.17
CA HIS A 82 -14.72 5.29 -1.90
C HIS A 82 -15.17 6.29 -2.98
N PRO A 83 -16.45 6.27 -3.40
CA PRO A 83 -16.94 7.12 -4.49
C PRO A 83 -16.88 8.62 -4.15
N VAL A 84 -17.17 8.97 -2.89
CA VAL A 84 -17.05 10.35 -2.40
C VAL A 84 -15.60 10.66 -2.07
N THR A 85 -14.93 11.35 -3.00
CA THR A 85 -13.57 11.88 -2.85
C THR A 85 -13.55 13.39 -3.13
N PRO A 86 -12.62 14.15 -2.52
CA PRO A 86 -12.52 15.61 -2.73
C PRO A 86 -12.24 16.00 -4.19
N LEU A 87 -11.76 15.07 -5.00
CA LEU A 87 -11.38 15.29 -6.41
C LEU A 87 -12.59 15.31 -7.37
N GLY A 88 -13.82 15.11 -6.87
CA GLY A 88 -15.07 15.21 -7.62
C GLY A 88 -15.43 13.96 -8.45
N ARG A 89 -16.73 13.76 -8.71
CA ARG A 89 -17.37 12.79 -9.63
C ARG A 89 -16.57 11.51 -9.93
N GLY A 90 -16.23 10.72 -8.91
CA GLY A 90 -15.55 9.42 -9.06
C GLY A 90 -14.07 9.49 -9.50
N ARG A 91 -13.49 10.68 -9.71
CA ARG A 91 -12.11 10.84 -10.21
C ARG A 91 -11.07 10.28 -9.24
N GLY A 92 -11.29 10.40 -7.94
CA GLY A 92 -10.38 9.83 -6.93
C GLY A 92 -10.31 8.30 -6.99
N VAL A 93 -11.43 7.65 -7.30
CA VAL A 93 -11.48 6.19 -7.48
C VAL A 93 -10.72 5.76 -8.73
N VAL A 94 -10.88 6.50 -9.84
CA VAL A 94 -10.14 6.23 -11.08
C VAL A 94 -8.64 6.40 -10.90
N ILE A 95 -8.20 7.47 -10.22
CA ILE A 95 -6.79 7.70 -9.91
C ILE A 95 -6.23 6.57 -9.03
N GLY A 96 -6.99 6.15 -8.01
CA GLY A 96 -6.61 5.02 -7.15
C GLY A 96 -6.49 3.70 -7.93
N MET A 97 -7.45 3.41 -8.80
CA MET A 97 -7.47 2.22 -9.66
C MET A 97 -6.24 2.18 -10.58
N LEU A 98 -6.03 3.24 -11.38
CA LEU A 98 -4.90 3.32 -12.31
C LEU A 98 -3.56 3.32 -11.57
N GLY A 99 -3.48 4.03 -10.43
CA GLY A 99 -2.29 4.02 -9.59
C GLY A 99 -1.92 2.62 -9.11
N CYS A 100 -2.88 1.86 -8.58
CA CYS A 100 -2.64 0.49 -8.12
C CYS A 100 -2.23 -0.44 -9.26
N PHE A 101 -2.86 -0.33 -10.44
CA PHE A 101 -2.49 -1.14 -11.60
C PHE A 101 -1.12 -0.80 -12.15
N LEU A 102 -0.77 0.48 -12.26
CA LEU A 102 0.54 0.89 -12.72
C LEU A 102 1.63 0.48 -11.73
N ILE A 103 1.40 0.65 -10.42
CA ILE A 103 2.34 0.20 -9.39
C ILE A 103 2.51 -1.33 -9.44
N GLY A 104 1.42 -2.10 -9.51
CA GLY A 104 1.48 -3.56 -9.61
C GLY A 104 2.21 -4.05 -10.86
N LEU A 105 1.93 -3.43 -12.02
CA LEU A 105 2.61 -3.73 -13.27
C LEU A 105 4.10 -3.39 -13.20
N LEU A 106 4.44 -2.17 -12.78
CA LEU A 106 5.83 -1.73 -12.65
C LEU A 106 6.60 -2.61 -11.68
N TRP A 107 5.98 -3.07 -10.59
CA TRP A 107 6.61 -3.98 -9.63
C TRP A 107 7.00 -5.31 -10.28
N ILE A 108 6.06 -5.95 -10.99
CA ILE A 108 6.31 -7.22 -11.67
C ILE A 108 7.33 -7.04 -12.79
N CYS A 109 7.20 -5.99 -13.60
CA CYS A 109 8.17 -5.69 -14.65
C CYS A 109 9.58 -5.50 -14.08
N THR A 110 9.71 -4.76 -12.97
CA THR A 110 11.00 -4.57 -12.30
C THR A 110 11.57 -5.91 -11.83
N PHE A 111 10.76 -6.75 -11.17
CA PHE A 111 11.20 -8.07 -10.73
C PHE A 111 11.72 -8.94 -11.90
N TYR A 112 11.04 -8.95 -13.04
CA TYR A 112 11.48 -9.72 -14.21
C TYR A 112 12.69 -9.13 -14.93
N VAL A 113 12.83 -7.81 -14.98
CA VAL A 113 13.98 -7.16 -15.63
C VAL A 113 15.26 -7.41 -14.83
N PHE A 114 15.15 -7.50 -13.50
CA PHE A 114 16.30 -7.68 -12.60
C PHE A 114 16.37 -9.11 -12.02
N SER A 115 15.65 -10.08 -12.58
CA SER A 115 15.56 -11.44 -12.03
C SER A 115 16.90 -12.15 -11.92
N ASP A 116 17.87 -11.76 -12.76
CA ASP A 116 19.21 -12.34 -12.80
C ASP A 116 20.14 -11.79 -11.68
N ASP A 117 19.88 -10.58 -11.19
CA ASP A 117 20.66 -9.94 -10.11
C ASP A 117 19.77 -9.03 -9.26
N LEU A 118 19.18 -9.62 -8.22
CA LEU A 118 18.26 -8.95 -7.30
C LEU A 118 18.97 -8.28 -6.11
N SER A 119 20.28 -8.54 -5.93
CA SER A 119 21.08 -8.07 -4.78
C SER A 119 21.12 -6.55 -4.64
N LYS A 120 20.96 -5.84 -5.75
CA LYS A 120 21.00 -4.37 -5.82
C LYS A 120 19.65 -3.71 -5.56
N LEU A 121 18.56 -4.48 -5.54
CA LEU A 121 17.22 -3.96 -5.34
C LEU A 121 16.75 -4.19 -3.90
N PRO A 122 16.63 -3.13 -3.09
CA PRO A 122 16.12 -3.24 -1.72
C PRO A 122 14.75 -3.89 -1.71
N VAL A 123 14.48 -4.70 -0.68
CA VAL A 123 13.24 -5.48 -0.51
C VAL A 123 13.06 -6.62 -1.54
N PHE A 124 13.38 -6.41 -2.82
CA PHE A 124 13.18 -7.43 -3.86
C PHE A 124 13.98 -8.70 -3.61
N ASP A 125 15.25 -8.57 -3.20
CA ASP A 125 16.15 -9.69 -2.88
C ASP A 125 15.54 -10.66 -1.87
N ASP A 126 15.00 -10.13 -0.77
CA ASP A 126 14.38 -10.95 0.28
C ASP A 126 13.09 -11.63 -0.16
N LEU A 127 12.32 -10.97 -1.04
CA LEU A 127 11.02 -11.46 -1.46
C LEU A 127 11.14 -12.63 -2.45
N GLY A 128 12.16 -12.66 -3.30
CA GLY A 128 12.29 -13.67 -4.36
C GLY A 128 10.99 -13.84 -5.16
N GLN A 129 10.41 -15.03 -5.18
CA GLN A 129 9.15 -15.31 -5.89
C GLN A 129 7.93 -14.57 -5.31
N TRP A 130 7.96 -14.12 -4.05
CA TRP A 130 6.86 -13.36 -3.43
C TRP A 130 6.67 -11.97 -4.08
N ASN A 131 7.63 -11.47 -4.84
CA ASN A 131 7.46 -10.25 -5.63
C ASN A 131 6.27 -10.35 -6.61
N LEU A 132 6.02 -11.53 -7.17
CA LEU A 132 4.84 -11.77 -8.02
C LEU A 132 3.54 -11.64 -7.23
N MET A 133 3.51 -12.17 -6.01
CA MET A 133 2.33 -12.10 -5.14
C MET A 133 2.01 -10.65 -4.75
N VAL A 134 3.04 -9.84 -4.45
CA VAL A 134 2.87 -8.40 -4.16
C VAL A 134 2.26 -7.67 -5.36
N GLY A 135 2.81 -7.89 -6.56
CA GLY A 135 2.28 -7.29 -7.78
C GLY A 135 0.82 -7.67 -8.04
N ILE A 136 0.48 -8.96 -7.94
CA ILE A 136 -0.91 -9.45 -8.10
C ILE A 136 -1.84 -8.83 -7.04
N ALA A 137 -1.36 -8.69 -5.80
CA ALA A 137 -2.15 -8.11 -4.73
C ALA A 137 -2.46 -6.62 -4.97
N PHE A 138 -1.52 -5.84 -5.53
CA PHE A 138 -1.80 -4.49 -6.01
C PHE A 138 -2.86 -4.47 -7.11
N MET A 139 -2.85 -5.44 -8.03
CA MET A 139 -3.90 -5.58 -9.04
C MET A 139 -5.26 -5.90 -8.40
N ALA A 140 -5.30 -6.80 -7.42
CA ALA A 140 -6.52 -7.12 -6.68
C ALA A 140 -7.11 -5.87 -6.00
N VAL A 141 -6.27 -5.05 -5.36
CA VAL A 141 -6.70 -3.77 -4.78
C VAL A 141 -7.20 -2.80 -5.86
N GLY A 142 -6.53 -2.72 -7.02
CA GLY A 142 -7.01 -1.91 -8.15
C GLY A 142 -8.44 -2.23 -8.58
N PHE A 143 -8.83 -3.52 -8.57
CA PHE A 143 -10.21 -3.93 -8.84
C PHE A 143 -11.20 -3.46 -7.77
N THR A 144 -10.79 -3.38 -6.49
CA THR A 144 -11.68 -2.83 -5.45
C THR A 144 -12.08 -1.39 -5.73
N PHE A 145 -11.16 -0.57 -6.26
CA PHE A 145 -11.48 0.76 -6.77
C PHE A 145 -12.42 0.69 -7.97
N ALA A 146 -12.17 -0.21 -8.94
CA ALA A 146 -13.04 -0.35 -10.11
C ALA A 146 -14.52 -0.58 -9.75
N THR A 147 -14.80 -1.35 -8.68
CA THR A 147 -16.18 -1.62 -8.22
C THR A 147 -16.90 -0.43 -7.59
N ARG A 148 -16.20 0.67 -7.31
CA ARG A 148 -16.72 1.85 -6.60
C ARG A 148 -16.79 3.08 -7.50
N TRP A 149 -16.84 2.87 -8.82
CA TRP A 149 -16.76 3.93 -9.82
C TRP A 149 -18.10 4.66 -10.09
N GLU A 150 -19.19 4.29 -9.40
CA GLU A 150 -20.49 4.96 -9.53
C GLU A 150 -20.76 5.96 -8.40
#